data_AF-A0A2U3LVP0-F1
#
_entry.id   AF-A0A2U3LVP0-F1
#
_cell.length_a   1.000
_cell.length_b   1.000
_cell.length_c   1.000
_cell.angle_alpha   90.00
_cell.angle_beta   90.00
_cell.angle_gamma   90.00
#
_symmetry.space_group_name_H-M   'P 1'
#
loop_
_entity.id
_entity.type
_entity.pdbx_description
1 polymer ?
#
loop_
_entity_poly.entity_id
_entity_poly.type
_entity_poly.pdbx_seq_one_letter_code
_entity_poly.pdbx_strand_id
1 'polypeptide(L)'
;MAGAGDRKLVLFSHHQPFSLLDVNQGPMLVKWLQPLLDAQKIFAWYWGHEHRSVLYDPHPGYGLRGRCVGHGGFPEARADLSAATPSDDLGSQWKKLAAGQNSPGALVLDTPNLYIPGFEQQFTPHGYMRLDFNDGRLSESVHAPGGDTIYSRDLV
;
A
#
# COMPACT_ATOMS: atom_id res chain seq x y z
N MET A 1 -30.78 -7.29 -12.09
CA MET A 1 -29.42 -6.80 -11.78
C MET A 1 -29.31 -6.65 -10.27
N ALA A 2 -28.43 -7.39 -9.60
CA ALA A 2 -28.23 -7.21 -8.17
C ALA A 2 -27.59 -5.83 -7.95
N GLY A 3 -28.33 -4.88 -7.37
CA GLY A 3 -27.82 -3.55 -7.07
C GLY A 3 -26.73 -3.64 -6.01
N ALA A 4 -25.55 -3.11 -6.30
CA ALA A 4 -24.44 -3.05 -5.36
C ALA A 4 -24.78 -2.27 -4.07
N GLY A 5 -25.84 -1.46 -4.06
CA GLY A 5 -26.29 -0.71 -2.87
C GLY A 5 -25.19 0.21 -2.32
N ASP A 6 -25.19 0.43 -1.01
CA ASP A 6 -24.17 1.23 -0.30
C ASP A 6 -22.94 0.41 0.13
N ARG A 7 -22.70 -0.74 -0.53
CA ARG A 7 -21.56 -1.60 -0.19
C ARG A 7 -20.25 -0.92 -0.60
N LYS A 8 -19.28 -0.95 0.32
CA LYS A 8 -17.90 -0.49 0.09
C LYS A 8 -17.21 -1.41 -0.93
N LEU A 9 -16.60 -0.84 -1.96
CA LEU A 9 -15.84 -1.61 -2.95
C LEU A 9 -14.37 -1.71 -2.53
N VAL A 10 -13.84 -2.93 -2.51
CA VAL A 10 -12.40 -3.20 -2.35
C VAL A 10 -11.85 -3.68 -3.68
N LEU A 11 -10.79 -3.03 -4.15
CA LEU A 11 -10.20 -3.29 -5.46
C LEU A 11 -8.80 -3.89 -5.34
N PHE A 12 -8.49 -4.83 -6.24
CA PHE A 12 -7.16 -5.44 -6.38
C PHE A 12 -6.69 -5.29 -7.82
N SER A 13 -5.44 -4.86 -8.02
CA SER A 13 -4.82 -4.77 -9.35
C SER A 13 -3.34 -5.15 -9.30
N HIS A 14 -2.75 -5.40 -10.48
CA HIS A 14 -1.29 -5.49 -10.57
C HIS A 14 -0.68 -4.09 -10.47
N HIS A 15 -1.00 -3.21 -11.42
CA HIS A 15 -0.48 -1.84 -11.47
C HIS A 15 -1.16 -0.91 -10.46
N GLN A 16 -0.38 0.09 -10.05
CA GLN A 16 -0.74 1.16 -9.15
C GLN A 16 -1.62 2.23 -9.84
N PRO A 17 -2.63 2.78 -9.15
CA PRO A 17 -3.34 3.97 -9.60
C PRO A 17 -2.51 5.25 -9.42
N PHE A 18 -1.61 5.25 -8.43
CA PHE A 18 -0.66 6.30 -8.10
C PHE A 18 0.50 5.69 -7.29
N SER A 19 1.65 6.36 -7.29
CA SER A 19 2.78 6.01 -6.43
C SER A 19 3.64 7.24 -6.10
N LEU A 20 4.25 7.22 -4.90
CA LEU A 20 5.31 8.15 -4.50
C LEU A 20 6.72 7.68 -4.92
N LEU A 21 6.88 6.41 -5.26
CA LEU A 21 8.18 5.72 -5.40
C LEU A 21 8.44 5.21 -6.82
N ASP A 22 7.41 5.19 -7.67
CA ASP A 22 7.51 4.78 -9.07
C ASP A 22 6.72 5.74 -9.98
N VAL A 23 7.34 6.10 -11.11
CA VAL A 23 6.76 6.95 -12.15
C VAL A 23 5.88 6.17 -13.12
N ASN A 24 6.05 4.85 -13.21
CA ASN A 24 5.33 3.97 -14.13
C ASN A 24 3.93 3.61 -13.61
N GLN A 25 3.08 4.63 -13.48
CA GLN A 25 1.70 4.46 -13.05
C GLN A 25 0.82 3.85 -14.15
N GLY A 26 -0.38 3.36 -13.80
CA GLY A 26 -1.36 2.83 -14.75
C GLY A 26 -2.42 3.85 -15.19
N PRO A 27 -2.14 4.81 -16.09
CA PRO A 27 -3.10 5.86 -16.45
C PRO A 27 -4.37 5.31 -17.13
N MET A 28 -4.24 4.23 -17.90
CA MET A 28 -5.40 3.57 -18.52
C MET A 28 -6.29 2.88 -17.49
N LEU A 29 -5.69 2.30 -16.44
CA LEU A 29 -6.42 1.69 -15.33
C LEU A 29 -7.25 2.76 -14.59
N VAL A 30 -6.64 3.91 -14.28
CA VAL A 30 -7.34 5.05 -13.67
C VAL A 30 -8.46 5.54 -14.59
N LYS A 31 -8.18 5.73 -15.88
CA LYS A 31 -9.19 6.17 -16.86
C LYS A 31 -10.40 5.25 -16.92
N TRP A 32 -10.21 3.93 -16.92
CA TRP A 32 -11.32 2.97 -16.97
C TRP A 32 -12.15 2.94 -15.68
N LEU A 33 -11.52 3.24 -14.55
CA LEU A 33 -12.18 3.24 -13.24
C LEU A 33 -12.64 4.64 -12.80
N GLN A 34 -12.45 5.66 -13.64
CA GLN A 34 -12.81 7.05 -13.34
C GLN A 34 -14.26 7.20 -12.84
N PRO A 35 -15.28 6.55 -13.42
CA PRO A 35 -16.64 6.66 -12.90
C PRO A 35 -16.80 6.19 -11.44
N LEU A 36 -16.03 5.19 -11.02
CA LEU A 36 -16.04 4.70 -9.63
C LEU A 36 -15.24 5.60 -8.69
N LEU A 37 -14.16 6.19 -9.20
CA LEU A 37 -13.32 7.12 -8.47
C LEU A 37 -14.06 8.45 -8.22
N ASP A 38 -14.69 9.00 -9.24
CA ASP A 38 -15.48 10.24 -9.14
C ASP A 38 -16.69 10.08 -8.22
N ALA A 39 -17.32 8.91 -8.25
CA ALA A 39 -18.42 8.56 -7.35
C ALA A 39 -17.95 8.12 -5.94
N GLN A 40 -16.63 8.16 -5.68
CA GLN A 40 -15.99 7.75 -4.41
C GLN A 40 -16.47 6.38 -3.90
N LYS A 41 -16.67 5.42 -4.82
CA LYS A 41 -17.19 4.09 -4.50
C LYS A 41 -16.11 3.11 -4.03
N ILE A 42 -14.85 3.39 -4.36
CA ILE A 42 -13.71 2.56 -3.97
C ILE A 42 -13.30 2.91 -2.54
N PHE A 43 -13.52 2.00 -1.60
CA PHE A 43 -13.15 2.17 -0.20
C PHE A 43 -11.64 1.94 0.04
N ALA A 44 -11.10 0.88 -0.55
CA ALA A 44 -9.70 0.53 -0.47
C ALA A 44 -9.23 -0.09 -1.78
N TRP A 45 -7.96 0.14 -2.13
CA TRP A 45 -7.34 -0.38 -3.33
C TRP A 45 -5.95 -0.92 -3.00
N TYR A 46 -5.77 -2.21 -3.25
CA TYR A 46 -4.53 -2.94 -3.04
C TYR A 46 -3.88 -3.26 -4.39
N TRP A 47 -2.58 -3.02 -4.52
CA TRP A 47 -1.84 -3.34 -5.75
C TRP A 47 -0.47 -3.94 -5.47
N GLY A 48 0.06 -4.62 -6.50
CA GLY A 48 1.43 -5.12 -6.54
C GLY A 48 2.29 -4.26 -7.46
N HIS A 49 2.94 -4.91 -8.42
CA HIS A 49 3.86 -4.31 -9.41
C HIS A 49 5.13 -3.70 -8.80
N GLU A 50 4.97 -2.74 -7.89
CA GLU A 50 6.03 -2.27 -7.01
C GLU A 50 6.27 -3.32 -5.93
N HIS A 51 7.51 -3.75 -5.74
CA HIS A 51 7.88 -4.77 -4.76
C HIS A 51 8.19 -4.13 -3.40
N ARG A 52 7.24 -3.33 -2.93
CA ARG A 52 7.29 -2.59 -1.66
C ARG A 52 6.05 -2.84 -0.81
N SER A 53 6.14 -2.43 0.46
CA SER A 53 5.01 -2.33 1.37
C SER A 53 4.78 -0.85 1.68
N VAL A 54 3.66 -0.30 1.20
CA VAL A 54 3.35 1.13 1.36
C VAL A 54 1.89 1.30 1.76
N LEU A 55 1.66 2.04 2.85
CA LEU A 55 0.37 2.40 3.39
C LEU A 55 0.10 3.88 3.08
N TYR A 56 -0.68 4.17 2.05
CA TYR A 56 -1.03 5.55 1.69
C TYR A 56 -2.12 6.11 2.61
N ASP A 57 -2.02 7.40 2.88
CA ASP A 57 -3.11 8.20 3.43
C ASP A 57 -4.34 8.15 2.50
N PRO A 58 -5.57 8.39 3.01
CA PRO A 58 -6.74 8.48 2.15
C PRO A 58 -6.55 9.49 1.02
N HIS A 59 -6.88 9.10 -0.21
CA HIS A 59 -6.68 9.98 -1.35
C HIS A 59 -7.53 11.25 -1.22
N PRO A 60 -6.96 12.47 -1.31
CA PRO A 60 -7.69 13.70 -1.00
C PRO A 60 -8.88 13.94 -1.93
N GLY A 61 -8.81 13.49 -3.18
CA GLY A 61 -9.92 13.57 -4.14
C GLY A 61 -10.91 12.40 -4.12
N TYR A 62 -10.43 11.19 -3.78
CA TYR A 62 -11.22 9.95 -4.00
C TYR A 62 -11.63 9.25 -2.70
N GLY A 63 -11.06 9.64 -1.56
CA GLY A 63 -11.31 9.03 -0.25
C GLY A 63 -10.79 7.61 -0.07
N LEU A 64 -10.31 6.96 -1.14
CA LEU A 64 -9.85 5.58 -1.12
C LEU A 64 -8.54 5.43 -0.32
N ARG A 65 -8.40 4.30 0.38
CA ARG A 65 -7.15 3.90 1.05
C ARG A 65 -6.30 3.07 0.09
N GLY A 66 -5.12 3.56 -0.26
CA GLY A 66 -4.20 2.88 -1.18
C GLY A 66 -3.17 2.02 -0.45
N ARG A 67 -2.90 0.81 -0.95
CA ARG A 67 -1.92 -0.12 -0.36
C ARG A 67 -1.08 -0.75 -1.47
N CYS A 68 0.22 -0.46 -1.47
CA CYS A 68 1.18 -1.26 -2.23
C CYS A 68 1.58 -2.46 -1.39
N VAL A 69 1.40 -3.67 -1.92
CA VAL A 69 1.62 -4.94 -1.21
C VAL A 69 2.46 -5.93 -2.03
N GLY A 70 3.26 -5.45 -2.99
CA GLY A 70 4.03 -6.31 -3.90
C GLY A 70 5.34 -6.89 -3.34
N HIS A 71 5.72 -6.59 -2.10
CA HIS A 71 6.94 -7.09 -1.43
C HIS A 71 6.96 -8.61 -1.09
N GLY A 72 6.28 -9.46 -1.87
CA GLY A 72 6.11 -10.88 -1.56
C GLY A 72 7.32 -11.78 -1.81
N GLY A 73 8.25 -11.39 -2.69
CA GLY A 73 9.41 -12.26 -2.99
C GLY A 73 10.30 -11.84 -4.14
N PHE A 74 10.00 -10.78 -4.87
CA PHE A 74 10.94 -10.21 -5.84
C PHE A 74 11.75 -9.09 -5.18
N PRO A 75 13.09 -9.15 -5.18
CA PRO A 75 13.93 -8.09 -4.62
C PRO A 75 13.82 -6.79 -5.43
N GLU A 76 13.48 -5.69 -4.77
CA GLU A 76 13.55 -4.36 -5.35
C GLU A 76 14.49 -3.47 -4.55
N ALA A 77 15.28 -2.66 -5.26
CA ALA A 77 16.25 -1.77 -4.63
C ALA A 77 15.52 -0.77 -3.70
N ARG A 78 16.11 -0.52 -2.53
CA ARG A 78 15.63 0.50 -1.60
C ARG A 78 15.79 1.88 -2.23
N ALA A 79 14.74 2.68 -2.09
CA ALA A 79 14.83 4.10 -2.39
C ALA A 79 15.69 4.79 -1.30
N ASP A 80 16.32 5.92 -1.65
CA ASP A 80 16.92 6.79 -0.64
C ASP A 80 15.81 7.49 0.14
N LEU A 81 15.55 6.99 1.35
CA LEU A 81 14.58 7.55 2.29
C LEU A 81 15.28 8.28 3.46
N SER A 82 16.53 8.69 3.30
CA SER A 82 17.32 9.34 4.37
C SER A 82 16.69 10.64 4.87
N ALA A 83 15.97 11.37 4.01
CA ALA A 83 15.22 12.57 4.37
C ALA A 83 13.86 12.28 5.04
N ALA A 84 13.38 11.03 5.01
CA ALA A 84 12.10 10.65 5.59
C ALA A 84 12.21 10.39 7.10
N THR A 85 11.25 10.89 7.86
CA THR A 85 11.18 10.65 9.30
C THR A 85 10.54 9.30 9.61
N PRO A 86 10.88 8.66 10.73
CA PRO A 86 10.09 7.55 11.29
C PRO A 86 8.60 7.89 11.44
N SER A 87 7.76 6.85 11.45
CA SER A 87 6.37 6.94 11.89
C SER A 87 6.31 7.09 13.40
N ASP A 88 5.57 8.08 13.88
CA ASP A 88 5.33 8.26 15.32
C ASP A 88 4.48 7.12 15.90
N ASP A 89 3.59 6.55 15.08
CA ASP A 89 2.61 5.52 15.48
C ASP A 89 3.17 4.10 15.30
N LEU A 90 3.87 3.84 14.18
CA LEU A 90 4.36 2.51 13.81
C LEU A 90 5.86 2.32 14.07
N GLY A 91 6.56 3.35 14.55
CA GLY A 91 7.97 3.29 14.88
C GLY A 91 8.92 3.39 13.68
N SER A 92 10.21 3.13 13.95
CA SER A 92 11.33 3.40 13.04
C SER A 92 11.40 2.52 11.79
N GLN A 93 10.68 1.39 11.79
CA GLN A 93 10.56 0.50 10.63
C GLN A 93 9.72 1.10 9.52
N TRP A 94 8.87 2.07 9.84
CA TRP A 94 7.99 2.73 8.88
C TRP A 94 8.46 4.16 8.67
N LYS A 95 8.73 4.54 7.42
CA LYS A 95 9.16 5.89 7.03
C LYS A 95 7.99 6.68 6.49
N LYS A 96 7.82 7.91 6.97
CA LYS A 96 6.77 8.82 6.55
C LYS A 96 7.23 9.65 5.35
N LEU A 97 6.47 9.56 4.27
CA LEU A 97 6.65 10.39 3.08
C LEU A 97 5.53 11.42 2.98
N ALA A 98 5.91 12.65 2.64
CA ALA A 98 4.96 13.70 2.35
C ALA A 98 4.18 13.40 1.05
N ALA A 99 2.99 13.99 0.92
CA ALA A 99 2.22 13.90 -0.31
C ALA A 99 2.99 14.48 -1.50
N GLY A 100 2.90 13.80 -2.64
CA GLY A 100 3.40 14.26 -3.92
C GLY A 100 2.33 15.01 -4.69
N GLN A 101 2.64 15.40 -5.92
CA GLN A 101 1.71 16.16 -6.77
C GLN A 101 0.38 15.41 -7.01
N ASN A 102 0.46 14.10 -7.27
CA ASN A 102 -0.70 13.26 -7.62
C ASN A 102 -0.81 12.02 -6.73
N SER A 103 -0.10 11.98 -5.61
CA SER A 103 -0.11 10.84 -4.70
C SER A 103 -0.24 11.32 -3.26
N PRO A 104 -1.11 10.70 -2.44
CA PRO A 104 -1.21 11.01 -1.02
C PRO A 104 0.13 10.77 -0.31
N GLY A 105 0.26 11.32 0.89
CA GLY A 105 1.33 10.92 1.81
C GLY A 105 1.24 9.44 2.14
N ALA A 106 2.32 8.86 2.65
CA ALA A 106 2.35 7.43 2.94
C ALA A 106 3.33 7.05 4.05
N LEU A 107 3.13 5.84 4.58
CA LEU A 107 4.11 5.10 5.36
C LEU A 107 4.71 3.98 4.52
N VAL A 108 6.03 3.94 4.43
CA VAL A 108 6.79 2.92 3.67
C VAL A 108 7.51 2.02 4.67
N LEU A 109 7.34 0.71 4.55
CA LEU A 109 8.13 -0.24 5.34
C LEU A 109 9.58 -0.24 4.83
N ASP A 110 10.52 0.07 5.71
CA ASP A 110 11.92 0.27 5.37
C ASP A 110 12.83 -0.35 6.44
N THR A 111 13.00 -1.66 6.34
CA THR A 111 13.88 -2.45 7.21
C THR A 111 14.90 -3.23 6.37
N PRO A 112 16.02 -3.66 6.96
CA PRO A 112 16.95 -4.52 6.25
C PRO A 112 16.30 -5.84 5.82
N ASN A 113 16.56 -6.28 4.59
CA ASN A 113 16.06 -7.55 4.07
C ASN A 113 17.03 -8.70 4.41
N LEU A 114 16.78 -9.37 5.54
CA LEU A 114 17.61 -10.48 6.02
C LEU A 114 17.52 -11.76 5.16
N TYR A 115 16.61 -11.80 4.19
CA TYR A 115 16.44 -12.95 3.28
C TYR A 115 17.30 -12.85 2.02
N ILE A 116 18.12 -11.81 1.90
CA ILE A 116 19.09 -11.65 0.80
C ILE A 116 20.47 -11.43 1.42
N PRO A 117 21.17 -12.52 1.79
CA PRO A 117 22.44 -12.44 2.51
C PRO A 117 23.50 -11.63 1.77
N GLY A 118 24.14 -10.69 2.47
CA GLY A 118 25.14 -9.76 1.92
C GLY A 118 24.57 -8.53 1.22
N PHE A 119 23.24 -8.43 1.10
CA PHE A 119 22.53 -7.32 0.47
C PHE A 119 21.40 -6.79 1.36
N GLU A 120 21.49 -7.00 2.67
CA GLU A 120 20.43 -6.71 3.63
C GLU A 120 20.03 -5.22 3.60
N GLN A 121 20.97 -4.33 3.29
CA GLN A 121 20.70 -2.90 3.21
C GLN A 121 20.31 -2.41 1.81
N GLN A 122 20.35 -3.26 0.78
CA GLN A 122 20.17 -2.84 -0.61
C GLN A 122 18.74 -3.05 -1.12
N PHE A 123 18.03 -4.05 -0.62
CA PHE A 123 16.70 -4.41 -1.09
C PHE A 123 15.62 -4.17 -0.04
N THR A 124 14.42 -3.84 -0.51
CA THR A 124 13.23 -3.64 0.34
C THR A 124 12.89 -4.91 1.11
N PRO A 125 12.31 -4.81 2.31
CA PRO A 125 11.98 -6.00 3.11
C PRO A 125 10.87 -6.81 2.46
N HIS A 126 10.98 -8.13 2.49
CA HIS A 126 9.91 -9.03 2.07
C HIS A 126 8.82 -9.16 3.14
N GLY A 127 7.61 -9.54 2.71
CA GLY A 127 6.46 -9.75 3.57
C GLY A 127 5.17 -9.93 2.77
N TYR A 128 4.04 -9.95 3.46
CA TYR A 128 2.73 -10.04 2.82
C TYR A 128 1.67 -9.31 3.64
N MET A 129 0.54 -8.99 3.01
CA MET A 129 -0.61 -8.44 3.69
C MET A 129 -1.72 -9.49 3.79
N ARG A 130 -2.39 -9.54 4.95
CA ARG A 130 -3.61 -10.30 5.17
C ARG A 130 -4.76 -9.32 5.32
N LEU A 131 -5.89 -9.67 4.72
CA LEU A 131 -7.15 -8.95 4.85
C LEU A 131 -8.18 -9.90 5.47
N ASP A 132 -8.80 -9.47 6.56
CA ASP A 132 -9.88 -10.21 7.22
C ASP A 132 -11.18 -9.42 7.06
N PHE A 133 -12.19 -10.10 6.51
CA PHE A 133 -13.53 -9.57 6.32
C PHE A 133 -14.47 -10.27 7.29
N ASN A 134 -15.04 -9.53 8.23
CA ASN A 134 -15.96 -10.10 9.21
C ASN A 134 -17.06 -9.10 9.58
N ASP A 135 -18.33 -9.49 9.53
CA ASP A 135 -19.48 -8.67 9.93
C ASP A 135 -19.49 -7.23 9.36
N GLY A 136 -19.06 -7.06 8.11
CA GLY A 136 -18.98 -5.74 7.45
C GLY A 136 -17.76 -4.90 7.83
N ARG A 137 -16.89 -5.40 8.71
CA ARG A 137 -15.57 -4.87 9.00
C ARG A 137 -14.52 -5.43 8.03
N LEU A 138 -13.56 -4.57 7.68
CA LEU A 138 -12.32 -4.94 7.01
C LEU A 138 -11.15 -4.60 7.95
N SER A 139 -10.39 -5.61 8.33
CA SER A 139 -9.12 -5.49 9.04
C SER A 139 -7.97 -5.81 8.10
N GLU A 140 -6.88 -5.07 8.18
CA GLU A 140 -5.67 -5.31 7.41
C GLU A 140 -4.47 -5.47 8.32
N SER A 141 -3.59 -6.42 8.00
CA SER A 141 -2.33 -6.63 8.71
C SER A 141 -1.19 -6.92 7.73
N VAL A 142 -0.02 -6.35 7.98
CA VAL A 142 1.20 -6.66 7.25
C VAL A 142 2.03 -7.60 8.10
N HIS A 143 2.58 -8.63 7.48
CA HIS A 143 3.36 -9.67 8.11
C HIS A 143 4.76 -9.74 7.50
N ALA A 144 5.76 -9.99 8.35
CA ALA A 144 7.07 -10.43 7.92
C ALA A 144 6.98 -11.83 7.29
N PRO A 145 8.01 -12.32 6.57
CA PRO A 145 7.94 -13.61 5.88
C PRO A 145 7.75 -14.81 6.84
N GLY A 146 8.20 -14.67 8.09
CA GLY A 146 7.98 -15.66 9.15
C GLY A 146 6.57 -15.66 9.77
N GLY A 147 5.71 -14.71 9.38
CA GLY A 147 4.34 -14.58 9.85
C GLY A 147 4.12 -13.57 10.98
N ASP A 148 5.19 -13.02 11.56
CA ASP A 148 5.09 -11.98 12.59
C ASP A 148 4.35 -10.75 12.07
N THR A 149 3.34 -10.31 12.80
CA THR A 149 2.57 -9.11 12.47
C THR A 149 3.39 -7.86 12.75
N ILE A 150 3.64 -7.06 11.72
CA ILE A 150 4.40 -5.79 11.79
C ILE A 150 3.50 -4.55 11.67
N TYR A 151 2.25 -4.74 11.25
CA TYR A 151 1.20 -3.73 11.24
C TYR A 151 -0.15 -4.44 11.33
N SER A 152 -1.11 -3.83 12.03
CA SER A 152 -2.50 -4.26 12.02
C SER A 152 -3.41 -3.08 12.28
N ARG A 153 -4.48 -2.95 11.50
CA ARG A 153 -5.51 -1.93 11.73
C ARG A 153 -6.87 -2.40 11.25
N ASP A 154 -7.88 -2.02 12.01
CA ASP A 154 -9.27 -2.12 11.58
C ASP A 154 -9.64 -0.84 10.82
N LEU A 155 -10.12 -1.00 9.58
CA LEU A 155 -10.43 0.15 8.73
C LEU A 155 -11.85 0.67 8.93
N VAL A 156 -12.78 -0.22 9.28
CA VAL A 156 -14.22 0.01 9.53
C VAL A 156 -14.75 -0.96 10.59
#